data_AF-A0A7Y5W2S8-F1
#
_entry.id   AF-A0A7Y5W2S8-F1
#
_cell.length_a   1.000
_cell.length_b   1.000
_cell.length_c   1.000
_cell.angle_alpha   90.00
_cell.angle_beta   90.00
_cell.angle_gamma   90.00
#
_symmetry.space_group_name_H-M   'P 1'
#
loop_
_entity.id
_entity.type
_entity.pdbx_description
1 polymer ?
#
loop_
_entity_poly.entity_id
_entity_poly.type
_entity_poly.pdbx_seq_one_letter_code
_entity_poly.pdbx_strand_id
1 'polypeptide(L)' 'MILVILFGSTAAIYAGETVAPKSHPDSSNWQELLAKDLSNAVAPEGVWSLDEGVLTAAEDWRIARCCLTLRRW' A
#
# COMPACT_ATOMS: atom_id res chain seq x y z
N MET A 1 56.30 -10.05 30.59
CA MET A 1 55.98 -8.90 29.71
C MET A 1 56.33 -9.27 28.28
N ILE A 2 55.36 -9.78 27.51
CA ILE A 2 55.34 -9.71 26.04
C ILE A 2 53.87 -9.80 25.68
N LEU A 3 53.32 -8.63 25.35
CA LEU A 3 51.95 -8.37 24.94
C LEU A 3 51.99 -8.31 23.41
N VAL A 4 51.48 -9.32 22.70
CA VAL A 4 51.30 -9.25 21.24
C VAL A 4 49.86 -9.61 20.91
N ILE A 5 49.02 -8.61 21.17
CA ILE A 5 47.92 -8.10 20.35
C ILE A 5 47.20 -9.15 19.49
N LEU A 6 46.02 -9.52 19.98
CA LEU A 6 44.93 -10.17 19.26
C LEU A 6 44.68 -9.47 17.91
N PHE A 7 45.00 -10.15 16.81
CA PHE A 7 44.53 -9.81 15.47
C PHE A 7 43.05 -10.18 15.36
N GLY A 8 42.18 -9.34 15.91
CA GLY A 8 40.74 -9.40 15.65
C GLY A 8 40.47 -8.91 14.24
N SER A 9 40.05 -9.81 13.34
CA SER A 9 39.57 -9.43 12.00
C SER A 9 38.34 -8.53 12.13
N THR A 10 38.52 -7.23 11.91
CA THR A 10 37.41 -6.30 11.74
C THR A 10 36.79 -6.56 10.38
N ALA A 11 35.79 -7.45 10.31
CA ALA A 11 34.93 -7.54 9.15
C ALA A 11 34.13 -6.24 9.06
N ALA A 12 34.48 -5.40 8.09
CA ALA A 12 33.69 -4.21 7.78
C ALA A 12 32.33 -4.66 7.24
N ILE A 13 31.27 -4.39 8.00
CA ILE A 13 29.89 -4.56 7.53
C ILE A 13 29.61 -3.38 6.60
N TYR A 14 29.64 -3.64 5.29
CA TYR A 14 29.13 -2.68 4.31
C TYR A 14 27.60 -2.68 4.39
N ALA A 15 27.01 -1.55 4.80
CA ALA A 15 25.59 -1.31 4.60
C ALA A 15 25.38 -1.11 3.08
N GLY A 16 24.82 -2.12 2.42
CA GLY A 16 24.41 -2.01 1.03
C GLY A 16 23.25 -1.03 0.93
N GLU A 17 23.53 0.22 0.54
CA GLU A 17 22.49 1.20 0.25
C GLU A 17 21.79 0.75 -1.04
N THR A 18 20.65 0.08 -0.88
CA THR A 18 19.82 -0.35 -2.00
C THR A 18 19.29 0.91 -2.68
N VAL A 19 19.84 1.22 -3.86
CA VAL A 19 19.38 2.32 -4.70
C VAL A 19 17.86 2.18 -4.88
N ALA A 20 17.11 3.18 -4.43
CA ALA A 20 15.67 3.19 -4.59
C ALA A 20 15.33 3.01 -6.08
N PRO A 21 14.45 2.05 -6.43
CA PRO A 21 14.06 1.84 -7.81
C PRO A 21 13.51 3.15 -8.38
N LYS A 22 14.15 3.65 -9.45
CA LYS A 22 13.79 4.92 -10.09
C LYS A 22 12.48 4.85 -10.86
N SER A 23 12.03 3.65 -11.23
CA SER A 23 10.78 3.45 -11.94
C SER A 23 9.68 3.04 -10.97
N HIS A 24 8.48 3.56 -11.22
CA HIS A 24 7.29 3.03 -10.59
C HIS A 24 7.16 1.53 -10.89
N PRO A 25 6.66 0.73 -9.95
CA PRO A 25 6.31 -0.65 -10.23
C PRO A 25 5.31 -0.69 -11.40
N ASP A 26 5.42 -1.70 -12.25
CA ASP A 26 4.48 -1.92 -13.35
C ASP A 26 3.08 -2.18 -12.78
N SER A 27 2.20 -1.19 -12.93
CA SER A 27 0.81 -1.25 -12.47
C SER A 27 -0.16 -1.83 -13.51
N SER A 28 0.34 -2.28 -14.67
CA SER A 28 -0.50 -2.79 -15.76
C SER A 28 -1.32 -4.02 -15.38
N ASN A 29 -0.88 -4.77 -14.36
CA ASN A 29 -1.53 -6.00 -13.90
C ASN A 29 -2.30 -5.85 -12.59
N TRP A 30 -2.52 -4.61 -12.11
CA TRP A 30 -3.24 -4.41 -10.85
C TRP A 30 -4.72 -4.70 -11.05
N GLN A 31 -5.30 -5.48 -10.13
CA GLN A 31 -6.73 -5.68 -10.08
C GLN A 31 -7.41 -4.35 -9.68
N GLU A 32 -8.54 -4.04 -10.31
CA GLU A 32 -9.35 -2.89 -9.93
C GLU A 32 -9.78 -3.01 -8.46
N LEU A 33 -9.51 -1.95 -7.69
CA LEU A 33 -9.86 -1.85 -6.27
C LEU A 33 -11.37 -2.01 -6.03
N LEU A 34 -12.18 -1.42 -6.91
CA LEU A 34 -13.63 -1.42 -6.86
C LEU A 34 -14.16 -1.94 -8.18
N ALA A 35 -15.03 -2.94 -8.11
CA ALA A 35 -15.81 -3.36 -9.26
C ALA A 35 -16.75 -2.23 -9.67
N LYS A 36 -17.08 -2.15 -10.98
CA LYS A 36 -17.95 -1.11 -11.53
C LYS A 36 -19.34 -1.06 -10.89
N ASP A 37 -19.79 -2.20 -10.39
CA ASP A 37 -21.09 -2.38 -9.72
C ASP A 37 -20.98 -2.32 -8.19
N LEU A 38 -19.80 -1.99 -7.64
CA LEU A 38 -19.49 -2.01 -6.20
C LEU A 38 -19.74 -3.38 -5.53
N SER A 39 -19.85 -4.48 -6.29
CA SER A 39 -20.15 -5.82 -5.76
C SER A 39 -19.09 -6.35 -4.78
N ASN A 40 -17.84 -5.92 -4.97
CA ASN A 40 -16.71 -6.21 -4.09
C ASN A 40 -16.59 -5.24 -2.89
N ALA A 41 -17.57 -4.36 -2.69
CA ALA A 41 -17.65 -3.45 -1.55
C ALA A 41 -18.94 -3.67 -0.76
N VAL A 42 -18.87 -3.47 0.55
CA VAL A 42 -20.04 -3.25 1.41
C VAL A 42 -20.20 -1.76 1.57
N ALA A 43 -21.38 -1.23 1.24
CA ALA A 43 -21.74 0.15 1.44
C ALA A 43 -23.23 0.25 1.80
N PRO A 44 -23.64 1.25 2.60
CA PRO A 44 -25.03 1.58 2.80
C PRO A 44 -25.66 2.01 1.48
N GLU A 45 -26.87 1.54 1.22
CA GLU A 45 -27.62 1.88 0.01
C GLU A 45 -27.80 3.41 -0.11
N GLY A 46 -27.61 3.94 -1.32
CA GLY A 46 -27.81 5.35 -1.62
C GLY A 46 -26.68 6.30 -1.19
N VAL A 47 -25.65 5.82 -0.49
CA VAL A 47 -24.52 6.65 -0.04
C VAL A 47 -23.40 6.74 -1.09
N TRP A 48 -23.20 5.67 -1.86
CA TRP A 48 -22.11 5.55 -2.83
C TRP A 48 -22.64 5.33 -4.25
N SER A 49 -22.12 6.10 -5.21
CA SER A 49 -22.32 5.88 -6.64
C SER A 49 -20.97 5.90 -7.36
N LEU A 50 -20.84 5.04 -8.38
CA LEU A 50 -19.70 5.03 -9.29
C LEU A 50 -20.22 5.37 -10.68
N ASP A 51 -19.89 6.56 -11.17
CA ASP A 51 -20.30 7.04 -12.50
C ASP A 51 -19.05 7.50 -13.26
N GLU A 52 -18.90 7.02 -14.50
CA GLU A 52 -17.75 7.36 -15.36
C GLU A 52 -16.35 7.13 -14.72
N GLY A 53 -16.25 6.22 -13.75
CA GLY A 53 -15.01 5.96 -13.00
C GLY A 53 -14.74 6.92 -11.84
N VAL A 54 -15.67 7.84 -11.56
CA VAL A 54 -15.64 8.73 -10.40
C VAL A 54 -16.51 8.14 -9.30
N LEU A 55 -15.88 7.80 -8.17
CA LEU A 55 -16.58 7.36 -6.97
C LEU A 55 -17.09 8.59 -6.20
N THR A 56 -18.40 8.76 -6.13
CA THR A 56 -19.06 9.87 -5.44
C THR A 56 -19.73 9.37 -4.16
N ALA A 57 -19.47 10.05 -3.04
CA ALA A 57 -20.20 9.87 -1.80
C ALA A 57 -21.22 11.01 -1.65
N ALA A 58 -22.50 10.68 -1.49
CA ALA A 58 -23.58 11.67 -1.34
C ALA A 58 -23.67 12.25 0.09
N GLU A 59 -23.01 11.61 1.06
CA GLU A 59 -23.05 11.98 2.48
C GLU A 59 -21.68 12.44 3.00
N ASP A 60 -21.71 13.03 4.20
CA ASP A 60 -20.53 13.57 4.87
C ASP A 60 -19.42 12.51 5.04
N TRP A 61 -18.17 12.96 4.91
CA TRP A 61 -16.97 12.11 4.90
C TRP A 61 -16.83 11.26 6.17
N ARG A 62 -17.42 11.70 7.29
CA ARG A 62 -17.42 10.98 8.56
C ARG A 62 -18.34 9.75 8.56
N ILE A 63 -19.42 9.77 7.78
CA ILE A 63 -20.33 8.63 7.60
C ILE A 63 -19.81 7.73 6.47
N ALA A 64 -19.35 8.33 5.35
CA ALA A 64 -18.86 7.58 4.21
C ALA A 64 -17.56 6.77 4.52
N ARG A 65 -16.57 7.38 5.20
CA ARG A 65 -15.25 6.76 5.46
C ARG A 65 -15.31 5.48 6.31
N CYS A 66 -16.34 5.32 7.16
CA CYS A 66 -16.45 4.15 8.03
C CYS A 66 -17.22 2.99 7.39
N CYS A 67 -17.89 3.22 6.25
CA CYS A 67 -18.91 2.32 5.74
C CYS A 67 -18.57 1.66 4.40
N LEU A 68 -17.66 2.19 3.58
CA LEU A 68 -17.17 1.47 2.39
C LEU A 68 -16.11 0.46 2.80
N THR A 69 -16.57 -0.75 3.14
CA THR A 69 -15.67 -1.85 3.54
C THR A 69 -15.47 -2.77 2.36
N LEU A 70 -14.24 -2.89 1.86
CA LEU A 70 -13.90 -3.84 0.81
C LEU A 70 -14.13 -5.26 1.30
N ARG A 71 -14.89 -6.05 0.54
CA ARG A 71 -15.10 -7.47 0.84
C ARG A 71 -13.89 -8.27 0.39
N ARG A 72 -12.87 -8.26 1.26
CA ARG A 72 -11.61 -9.02 1.17
C ARG A 72 -10.70 -8.58 0.02
N TRP A 73 -9.41 -8.57 0.35
CA TRP A 73 -8.28 -8.70 -0.56
C TRP A 73 -7.73 -10.11 -0.39
#